data_AF-A0A7C0YX32-F1
#
_entry.id   AF-A0A7C0YX32-F1
#
_cell.length_a   1.000
_cell.length_b   1.000
_cell.length_c   1.000
_cell.angle_alpha   90.00
_cell.angle_beta   90.00
_cell.angle_gamma   90.00
#
_symmetry.space_group_name_H-M   'P 1'
#
loop_
_entity.id
_entity.type
_entity.pdbx_description
1 polymer ?
#
loop_
_entity_poly.entity_id
_entity_poly.type
_entity_poly.pdbx_seq_one_letter_code
_entity_poly.pdbx_strand_id
1 'polypeptide(L)' 'MRVTVNIGEADKLRIYALAEDYAGHNGPFLAQHGVSFLIEVEFDGNKPRVLFDTASYTDPILFNMK' A
#
# COMPACT_ATOMS: atom_id res chain seq x y z
N MET A 1 12.36 23.76 7.72
CA MET A 1 11.80 23.25 8.98
C MET A 1 12.04 21.75 9.01
N ARG A 2 12.80 21.25 9.98
CA ARG A 2 13.14 19.81 10.09
C ARG A 2 12.27 19.24 11.20
N VAL A 3 11.29 18.42 10.84
CA VAL A 3 10.45 17.72 11.82
C VAL A 3 11.15 16.40 12.15
N THR A 4 11.53 16.23 13.41
CA THR A 4 12.03 14.94 13.91
C THR A 4 10.82 14.22 14.53
N VAL A 5 10.38 13.12 13.93
CA VAL A 5 9.28 12.30 14.43
C VAL A 5 9.87 11.06 15.10
N ASN A 6 9.41 10.74 16.31
CA ASN A 6 9.71 9.46 16.96
C ASN A 6 8.60 8.46 16.61
N ILE A 7 8.93 7.39 15.87
CA ILE A 7 7.96 6.58 15.11
C ILE A 7 7.72 5.18 15.74
N GLY A 8 8.38 4.87 16.86
CA GLY A 8 8.28 3.57 17.53
C GLY A 8 8.93 2.41 16.74
N GLU A 9 8.77 1.18 17.24
CA GLU A 9 9.25 -0.06 16.61
C GLU A 9 8.08 -1.02 16.37
N ALA A 10 8.16 -1.83 15.31
CA ALA A 10 7.18 -2.87 15.01
C ALA A 10 7.73 -4.25 15.40
N ASP A 11 6.91 -5.04 16.09
CA ASP A 11 7.22 -6.44 16.41
C ASP A 11 7.22 -7.31 15.15
N LYS A 12 6.31 -7.01 14.21
CA LYS A 12 6.22 -7.70 12.91
C LYS A 12 5.64 -6.82 11.82
N LEU A 13 6.15 -7.03 10.60
CA LEU A 13 5.66 -6.36 9.39
C LEU A 13 5.37 -7.40 8.31
N ARG A 14 4.19 -7.32 7.70
CA ARG A 14 3.86 -8.03 6.47
C ARG A 14 3.35 -7.03 5.44
N ILE A 15 3.93 -7.08 4.25
CA ILE A 15 3.53 -6.24 3.11
C ILE A 15 3.03 -7.18 2.02
N TYR A 16 1.80 -6.97 1.58
CA TYR A 16 1.18 -7.72 0.48
C TYR A 16 1.05 -6.79 -0.71
N ALA A 17 1.64 -7.16 -1.85
CA ALA A 17 1.35 -6.51 -3.12
C ALA A 17 -0.03 -6.97 -3.59
N LEU A 18 -1.01 -6.06 -3.62
CA LEU A 18 -2.37 -6.33 -4.08
C LEU A 18 -2.49 -6.14 -5.59
N ALA A 19 -1.82 -5.11 -6.10
CA ALA A 19 -1.69 -4.82 -7.52
C ALA A 19 -0.38 -4.06 -7.74
N GLU A 20 0.36 -4.45 -8.76
CA GLU A 20 1.49 -3.69 -9.28
C GLU A 20 1.32 -3.67 -10.79
N ASP A 21 1.07 -2.48 -11.32
CA ASP A 21 0.84 -2.27 -12.74
C ASP A 21 1.75 -1.13 -13.22
N TYR A 22 2.67 -1.49 -14.11
CA TYR A 22 3.49 -0.55 -14.85
C TYR A 22 3.41 -0.84 -16.35
N ALA A 23 2.54 -0.12 -17.07
CA ALA A 23 2.48 -0.16 -18.53
C ALA A 23 3.38 0.88 -19.24
N GLY A 24 4.20 1.63 -18.50
CA GLY A 24 5.01 2.71 -19.07
C GLY A 24 4.20 3.98 -19.37
N HIS A 25 4.89 5.13 -19.37
CA HIS A 25 4.26 6.43 -19.57
C HIS A 25 3.69 6.56 -21.00
N ASN A 26 2.39 6.85 -21.13
CA ASN A 26 1.65 6.95 -22.41
C ASN A 26 1.56 5.65 -23.23
N GLY A 27 1.58 4.48 -22.58
CA GLY A 27 1.31 3.21 -23.26
C GLY A 27 -0.15 3.09 -23.73
N PRO A 28 -0.44 2.34 -24.82
CA PRO A 28 -1.81 2.13 -25.34
C PRO A 28 -2.67 1.20 -24.46
N PHE A 29 -2.16 0.79 -23.31
CA PHE A 29 -2.78 -0.18 -22.42
C PHE A 29 -3.58 0.52 -21.32
N LEU A 30 -4.68 -0.08 -20.89
CA LEU A 30 -5.53 0.41 -19.79
C LEU A 30 -4.86 0.33 -18.41
N ALA A 31 -3.66 -0.21 -18.39
CA ALA A 31 -2.84 -0.37 -17.23
C ALA A 31 -2.36 0.99 -16.72
N GLN A 32 -2.57 1.27 -15.43
CA GLN A 32 -2.27 2.57 -14.82
C GLN A 32 -1.06 2.51 -13.92
N HIS A 33 -0.36 3.65 -13.79
CA HIS A 33 0.72 3.87 -12.83
C HIS A 33 0.20 3.77 -11.39
N GLY A 34 0.15 2.56 -10.83
CA GLY A 34 -0.41 2.31 -9.52
C GLY A 34 0.25 1.13 -8.86
N VAL A 35 0.71 1.34 -7.62
CA VAL A 35 1.05 0.23 -6.74
C VAL A 35 0.12 0.26 -5.54
N SER A 36 -0.42 -0.90 -5.21
CA SER A 36 -1.35 -1.05 -4.10
C SER A 36 -0.80 -2.11 -3.15
N PHE A 37 -0.57 -1.71 -1.91
CA PHE A 37 -0.09 -2.57 -0.84
C PHE A 37 -1.09 -2.63 0.31
N LEU A 38 -1.31 -3.84 0.82
CA LEU A 38 -1.85 -4.02 2.17
C LEU A 38 -0.68 -4.19 3.13
N ILE A 39 -0.57 -3.30 4.10
CA ILE A 39 0.48 -3.31 5.11
C ILE A 39 -0.16 -3.74 6.42
N GLU A 40 0.31 -4.84 6.98
CA GLU A 40 -0.08 -5.33 8.31
C GLU A 40 1.10 -5.16 9.25
N VAL A 41 0.89 -4.39 10.33
CA VAL A 41 1.92 -4.12 11.35
C VAL A 41 1.44 -4.72 12.66
N GLU A 42 2.30 -5.46 13.35
CA GLU A 42 2.08 -5.90 14.73
C GLU A 42 3.01 -5.09 15.65
N PHE A 43 2.45 -4.46 16.69
CA PHE A 43 3.20 -3.75 17.74
C PHE A 43 2.35 -3.68 19.02
N ASP A 44 2.95 -3.87 20.20
CA ASP A 44 2.26 -3.76 21.50
C ASP A 44 0.94 -4.57 21.57
N GLY A 45 0.90 -5.74 20.93
CA GLY A 45 -0.29 -6.59 20.83
C GLY A 45 -1.39 -6.06 19.88
N ASN A 46 -1.20 -4.90 19.26
CA ASN A 46 -2.07 -4.37 18.22
C ASN A 46 -1.69 -4.92 16.85
N LYS A 47 -2.66 -4.90 15.92
CA LYS A 47 -2.48 -5.41 14.56
C LYS A 47 -3.21 -4.56 13.50
N PRO A 48 -2.90 -3.27 13.35
CA PRO A 48 -3.53 -2.44 12.34
C PRO A 48 -3.16 -2.88 10.92
N ARG A 49 -4.08 -2.56 10.01
CA ARG A 49 -3.89 -2.72 8.56
C ARG A 49 -4.00 -1.36 7.89
N VAL A 50 -3.05 -1.05 7.02
CA VAL A 50 -3.02 0.16 6.19
C VAL A 50 -3.11 -0.26 4.74
N LEU A 51 -4.09 0.29 4.03
CA LEU A 51 -4.10 0.24 2.57
C LEU A 51 -3.31 1.44 2.04
N PHE A 52 -2.23 1.15 1.34
CA PHE A 52 -1.47 2.15 0.60
C PHE A 52 -1.76 1.93 -0.89
N ASP A 53 -2.36 2.90 -1.56
CA ASP A 53 -2.71 2.79 -2.97
C ASP A 53 -2.36 4.09 -3.70
N THR A 54 -1.68 3.96 -4.83
CA THR A 54 -1.36 5.08 -5.71
C THR A 54 -2.06 4.98 -7.07
N ALA A 55 -2.92 3.97 -7.27
CA ALA A 55 -3.70 3.80 -8.49
C ALA A 55 -4.87 4.80 -8.57
N SER A 56 -5.43 5.00 -9.77
CA SER A 56 -6.59 5.91 -9.94
C SER A 56 -7.95 5.20 -9.80
N TYR A 57 -7.97 3.89 -9.53
CA TYR A 57 -9.20 3.08 -9.44
C TYR A 57 -9.27 2.31 -8.11
N THR A 58 -10.18 2.72 -7.23
CA THR A 58 -10.28 2.22 -5.86
C THR A 58 -11.03 0.87 -5.73
N ASP A 59 -11.99 0.58 -6.60
CA ASP A 59 -12.89 -0.58 -6.44
C ASP A 59 -12.18 -1.95 -6.46
N PRO A 60 -11.27 -2.26 -7.41
CA PRO A 60 -10.56 -3.54 -7.42
C PRO A 60 -9.65 -3.73 -6.19
N ILE A 61 -9.10 -2.63 -5.67
CA ILE A 61 -8.20 -2.65 -4.52
C ILE A 61 -8.96 -3.00 -3.24
N LEU A 62 -10.14 -2.40 -3.04
CA LEU A 62 -11.02 -2.73 -1.90
C LEU A 62 -11.53 -4.18 -1.95
N PHE A 63 -11.71 -4.75 -3.15
CA PHE A 63 -12.07 -6.16 -3.29
C PHE A 63 -10.94 -7.08 -2.79
N ASN A 64 -9.70 -6.84 -3.21
CA ASN A 64 -8.53 -7.65 -2.86
C ASN A 64 -8.10 -7.52 -1.39
N MET A 65 -8.60 -6.50 -0.67
CA MET A 65 -8.29 -6.27 0.75
C MET A 65 -9.03 -7.22 1.71
N LYS A 66 -10.16 -7.79 1.29
CA LYS A 66 -11.00 -8.67 2.13
C LYS A 66 -10.28 -9.96 2.47
#